data_AF-A0A8T7FC76-F1
#
_entry.id   AF-A0A8T7FC76-F1
#
_cell.length_a   1.000
_cell.length_b   1.000
_cell.length_c   1.000
_cell.angle_alpha   90.00
_cell.angle_beta   90.00
_cell.angle_gamma   90.00
#
_symmetry.space_group_name_H-M   'P 1'
#
loop_
_entity.id
_entity.type
_entity.pdbx_description
1 polymer ?
#
loop_
_entity_poly.entity_id
_entity_poly.type
_entity_poly.pdbx_seq_one_letter_code
_entity_poly.pdbx_strand_id
1 'polypeptide(L)'
;MRKISGVLPYFLFVAVVTAFYMHFTFSYMKYFDIGVNDGMRLMDVFLTRAPAAIFSQVAALFFLDKFVSRHLNQWRIPLNFVASFVVVCIVFWGFSIYSQGVAREGGFIQFLGYYFLGLEPGRIPSG
;
A
#
# COMPACT_ATOMS: atom_id res chain seq x y z
N MET A 1 -7.90 -31.84 -12.90
CA MET A 1 -7.23 -30.97 -11.89
C MET A 1 -6.53 -29.76 -12.55
N ARG A 2 -7.26 -28.91 -13.29
CA ARG A 2 -6.71 -27.72 -13.96
C ARG A 2 -7.56 -26.51 -13.56
N LYS A 3 -7.04 -25.63 -12.71
CA LYS A 3 -7.48 -24.22 -12.49
C LYS A 3 -6.71 -23.50 -11.36
N ILE A 4 -6.07 -24.24 -10.45
CA ILE A 4 -5.35 -23.64 -9.29
C ILE A 4 -4.06 -22.91 -9.73
N SER A 5 -3.37 -23.37 -10.77
CA SER A 5 -2.08 -22.78 -11.19
C SER A 5 -2.19 -21.35 -11.73
N GLY A 6 -3.37 -20.92 -12.20
CA GLY A 6 -3.56 -19.57 -12.72
C GLY A 6 -3.83 -18.51 -11.66
N VAL A 7 -4.17 -18.90 -10.42
CA VAL A 7 -4.54 -17.98 -9.33
C VAL A 7 -3.38 -17.76 -8.37
N LEU A 8 -2.49 -18.76 -8.23
CA LEU A 8 -1.32 -18.70 -7.37
C LEU A 8 -0.44 -17.44 -7.55
N PRO A 9 -0.17 -16.96 -8.79
CA PRO A 9 0.61 -15.74 -8.99
C PRO A 9 -0.04 -14.50 -8.38
N TYR A 10 -1.38 -14.42 -8.40
CA TYR A 10 -2.12 -13.29 -7.81
C TYR A 10 -2.05 -13.31 -6.29
N PHE A 11 -2.22 -14.47 -5.66
CA PHE A 11 -2.07 -14.58 -4.21
C PHE A 11 -0.66 -14.25 -3.75
N LEU A 12 0.35 -14.73 -4.47
CA LEU A 12 1.75 -14.43 -4.15
C LEU A 12 2.04 -12.93 -4.32
N PHE A 13 1.52 -12.31 -5.38
CA PHE A 13 1.65 -10.88 -5.60
C PHE A 13 0.96 -10.06 -4.49
N VAL A 14 -0.29 -10.39 -4.13
CA VAL A 14 -1.01 -9.74 -3.03
C VAL A 14 -0.24 -9.88 -1.71
N ALA A 15 0.34 -11.04 -1.43
CA ALA A 15 1.14 -11.25 -0.22
C ALA A 15 2.38 -10.35 -0.22
N VAL A 16 3.12 -10.27 -1.34
CA VAL A 16 4.30 -9.42 -1.48
C VAL A 16 3.94 -7.94 -1.34
N VAL A 17 2.90 -7.47 -2.03
CA VAL A 17 2.46 -6.07 -1.97
C VAL A 17 1.95 -5.72 -0.57
N THR A 18 1.28 -6.64 0.12
CA THR A 18 0.83 -6.45 1.51
C THR A 18 2.01 -6.39 2.46
N ALA A 19 3.02 -7.26 2.31
CA ALA A 19 4.22 -7.21 3.12
C ALA A 19 4.98 -5.88 2.93
N PHE A 20 5.10 -5.42 1.69
CA PHE A 20 5.63 -4.10 1.37
C PHE A 20 4.82 -2.98 2.06
N TYR A 21 3.49 -3.01 1.92
CA TYR A 21 2.60 -2.04 2.56
C TYR A 21 2.80 -1.97 4.07
N MET A 22 2.88 -3.12 4.72
CA MET A 22 3.06 -3.20 6.17
C MET A 22 4.39 -2.59 6.60
N HIS A 23 5.48 -2.94 5.93
CA HIS A 23 6.80 -2.37 6.21
C HIS A 23 6.81 -0.85 5.97
N PHE A 24 6.32 -0.41 4.81
CA PHE A 24 6.23 0.99 4.44
C PHE A 24 5.41 1.80 5.46
N THR A 25 4.25 1.26 5.87
CA THR A 25 3.36 1.90 6.84
C THR A 25 3.99 2.00 8.22
N PHE A 26 4.66 0.93 8.67
CA PHE A 26 5.37 0.97 9.95
C PHE A 26 6.48 2.02 9.93
N SER A 27 7.29 2.07 8.87
CA SER A 27 8.33 3.09 8.70
C SER A 27 7.75 4.50 8.67
N TYR A 28 6.62 4.72 8.00
CA TYR A 28 5.91 5.99 7.99
C TYR A 28 5.45 6.40 9.39
N MET A 29 4.84 5.47 10.13
CA MET A 29 4.39 5.73 11.49
C MET A 29 5.55 6.04 12.42
N LYS A 30 6.68 5.34 12.29
CA LYS A 30 7.88 5.63 13.06
C LYS A 30 8.48 7.00 12.72
N TYR A 31 8.50 7.35 11.45
CA TYR A 31 9.05 8.62 10.96
C TYR A 31 8.27 9.84 11.47
N PHE A 32 6.94 9.74 11.50
CA PHE A 32 6.06 10.81 12.00
C PHE A 32 5.67 10.67 13.48
N ASP A 33 6.34 9.77 14.20
CA ASP A 33 6.03 9.43 15.61
C ASP A 33 4.54 9.17 15.87
N ILE A 34 3.88 8.49 14.92
CA ILE A 34 2.48 8.10 15.02
C ILE A 34 2.39 6.84 15.89
N GLY A 35 1.60 6.92 16.96
CA GLY A 35 1.42 5.84 17.94
C GLY A 35 2.43 5.90 19.09
N VAL A 36 2.05 5.35 20.25
CA VAL A 36 2.79 5.52 21.52
C VAL A 36 4.10 4.73 21.55
N ASN A 37 4.13 3.55 20.96
CA ASN A 37 5.29 2.68 20.92
C ASN A 37 5.22 1.72 19.73
N ASP A 38 6.31 0.97 19.50
CA ASP A 38 6.41 0.02 18.39
C ASP A 38 5.38 -1.10 18.47
N GLY A 39 4.98 -1.53 19.68
CA GLY A 39 3.92 -2.52 19.88
C GLY A 39 2.57 -2.04 19.37
N MET A 40 2.17 -0.81 19.71
CA MET A 40 0.93 -0.19 19.22
C MET A 40 0.97 0.06 17.71
N ARG A 41 2.13 0.44 17.16
CA ARG A 41 2.32 0.61 15.71
C ARG A 41 2.12 -0.71 14.97
N LEU A 42 2.75 -1.79 15.45
CA LEU A 42 2.55 -3.11 14.88
C LEU A 42 1.08 -3.52 15.00
N MET A 43 0.45 -3.31 16.14
CA MET A 43 -0.96 -3.67 16.32
C MET A 43 -1.88 -2.92 15.34
N ASP A 44 -1.71 -1.62 15.14
CA ASP A 44 -2.47 -0.83 14.15
C ASP A 44 -2.23 -1.35 12.72
N VAL A 45 -0.96 -1.63 12.38
CA VAL A 45 -0.59 -2.19 11.08
C VAL A 45 -1.24 -3.55 10.85
N PHE A 46 -1.14 -4.49 11.79
CA PHE A 46 -1.60 -5.87 11.64
C PHE A 46 -3.12 -6.03 11.79
N LEU A 47 -3.76 -5.30 12.71
CA LEU A 47 -5.18 -5.50 13.03
C LEU A 47 -6.11 -4.60 12.22
N THR A 48 -5.64 -3.46 11.73
CA THR A 48 -6.51 -2.48 11.06
C THR A 48 -6.06 -2.25 9.62
N ARG A 49 -4.81 -1.85 9.43
CA ARG A 49 -4.34 -1.38 8.13
C ARG A 49 -4.11 -2.51 7.12
N ALA A 50 -3.44 -3.59 7.52
CA ALA A 50 -3.15 -4.72 6.64
C ALA A 50 -4.42 -5.47 6.20
N PRO A 51 -5.40 -5.74 7.08
CA PRO A 51 -6.69 -6.30 6.65
C PRO A 51 -7.38 -5.40 5.63
N ALA A 52 -7.43 -4.08 5.87
CA ALA A 52 -8.02 -3.13 4.93
C ALA A 52 -7.33 -3.17 3.55
N ALA A 53 -5.99 -3.24 3.53
CA ALA A 53 -5.23 -3.37 2.30
C ALA A 53 -5.50 -4.70 1.56
N ILE A 54 -5.57 -5.82 2.28
CA ILE A 54 -5.88 -7.14 1.69
C ILE A 54 -7.30 -7.14 1.11
N PHE A 55 -8.30 -6.71 1.88
CA PHE A 55 -9.69 -6.64 1.42
C PHE A 55 -9.83 -5.77 0.18
N SER A 56 -9.18 -4.60 0.18
CA SER A 56 -9.22 -3.68 -0.96
C SER A 56 -8.56 -4.28 -2.21
N GLN A 57 -7.41 -4.95 -2.06
CA GLN A 57 -6.75 -5.65 -3.16
C GLN A 57 -7.62 -6.77 -3.75
N VAL A 58 -8.22 -7.61 -2.89
CA VAL A 58 -9.12 -8.69 -3.34
C VAL A 58 -10.33 -8.14 -4.07
N ALA A 59 -10.95 -7.08 -3.54
CA ALA A 59 -12.08 -6.41 -4.18
C ALA A 59 -11.66 -5.84 -5.55
N ALA A 60 -10.55 -5.12 -5.61
CA ALA A 60 -10.05 -4.54 -6.86
C ALA A 60 -9.76 -5.59 -7.91
N LEU A 61 -9.07 -6.68 -7.54
CA LEU A 61 -8.83 -7.80 -8.45
C LEU A 61 -10.15 -8.38 -8.96
N PHE A 62 -11.16 -8.59 -8.11
CA PHE A 62 -12.44 -9.14 -8.55
C PHE A 62 -13.17 -8.24 -9.56
N PHE A 63 -13.24 -6.92 -9.30
CA PHE A 63 -13.96 -5.98 -10.16
C PHE A 63 -13.19 -5.65 -11.46
N LEU A 64 -11.88 -5.40 -11.37
CA LEU A 64 -11.06 -5.09 -12.55
C LEU A 64 -10.84 -6.31 -13.43
N ASP A 65 -10.67 -7.51 -12.86
CA ASP A 65 -10.53 -8.72 -13.65
C ASP A 65 -11.74 -8.95 -14.56
N LYS A 66 -12.95 -8.71 -14.05
CA LYS A 66 -14.18 -8.79 -14.83
C LYS A 66 -14.26 -7.72 -15.92
N PHE A 67 -13.77 -6.52 -15.67
CA PHE A 67 -13.77 -5.43 -16.65
C PHE A 67 -12.73 -5.65 -17.76
N VAL A 68 -11.49 -5.98 -17.37
CA VAL A 68 -10.33 -6.13 -18.26
C VAL A 68 -10.44 -7.40 -19.08
N SER A 69 -10.94 -8.52 -18.53
CA SER A 69 -11.17 -9.75 -19.30
C SER A 69 -12.14 -9.56 -20.47
N ARG A 70 -13.09 -8.63 -20.35
CA ARG A 70 -14.09 -8.33 -21.39
C ARG A 70 -13.56 -7.47 -22.54
N HIS A 71 -12.55 -6.63 -22.29
CA HIS A 71 -12.11 -5.61 -23.25
C HIS A 71 -10.64 -5.72 -23.66
N LEU A 72 -9.78 -6.24 -22.79
CA LEU A 72 -8.32 -6.16 -22.91
C LEU A 72 -7.65 -7.44 -22.36
N ASN A 73 -8.10 -8.60 -22.84
CA ASN A 73 -7.69 -9.92 -22.31
C ASN A 73 -6.16 -10.15 -22.29
N GLN A 74 -5.42 -9.58 -23.25
CA GLN A 74 -3.95 -9.65 -23.28
C GLN A 74 -3.27 -8.84 -22.15
N TRP A 75 -3.91 -7.76 -21.70
CA TRP A 75 -3.38 -6.88 -20.64
C TRP A 75 -3.94 -7.22 -19.24
N ARG A 76 -4.73 -8.29 -19.14
CA ARG A 76 -5.40 -8.71 -17.90
C ARG A 76 -4.45 -8.87 -16.72
N ILE A 77 -3.41 -9.68 -16.88
CA ILE A 77 -2.44 -9.95 -15.83
C ILE A 77 -1.67 -8.67 -15.41
N PRO A 78 -1.02 -7.93 -16.32
CA PRO A 78 -0.27 -6.74 -15.93
C PRO A 78 -1.17 -5.65 -15.32
N LEU A 79 -2.37 -5.42 -15.84
CA LEU A 79 -3.28 -4.42 -15.29
C LEU A 79 -3.80 -4.82 -13.90
N ASN A 80 -4.06 -6.10 -13.65
CA ASN A 80 -4.44 -6.58 -12.33
C ASN A 80 -3.33 -6.38 -11.29
N PHE A 81 -2.06 -6.59 -11.66
CA PHE A 81 -0.92 -6.31 -10.77
C PHE A 81 -0.76 -4.82 -10.49
N VAL A 82 -0.81 -3.98 -11.52
CA VAL A 82 -0.76 -2.52 -11.35
C VAL A 82 -1.91 -2.04 -10.46
N ALA A 83 -3.12 -2.54 -10.70
CA ALA A 83 -4.30 -2.21 -9.90
C ALA A 83 -4.12 -2.57 -8.42
N SER A 84 -3.62 -3.78 -8.13
CA SER A 84 -3.39 -4.22 -6.75
C SER A 84 -2.38 -3.31 -6.04
N PHE A 85 -1.32 -2.87 -6.73
CA PHE A 85 -0.37 -1.91 -6.18
C PHE A 85 -0.99 -0.52 -5.95
N VAL A 86 -1.70 0.02 -6.94
CA VAL A 86 -2.36 1.33 -6.86
C VAL A 86 -3.37 1.37 -5.71
N VAL A 87 -4.14 0.31 -5.51
CA VAL A 87 -5.13 0.21 -4.43
C VAL A 87 -4.45 0.29 -3.07
N VAL A 88 -3.32 -0.37 -2.90
CA VAL A 88 -2.53 -0.26 -1.66
C VAL A 88 -2.04 1.16 -1.42
N CYS A 89 -1.60 1.87 -2.46
CA CYS A 89 -1.26 3.30 -2.34
C CYS A 89 -2.47 4.15 -1.93
N ILE A 90 -3.66 3.87 -2.48
CA ILE A 90 -4.90 4.58 -2.12
C ILE A 90 -5.29 4.30 -0.67
N VAL A 91 -5.23 3.02 -0.23
CA VAL A 91 -5.52 2.64 1.16
C VAL A 91 -4.55 3.35 2.10
N PHE A 92 -3.26 3.32 1.79
CA PHE A 92 -2.25 4.05 2.54
C PHE A 92 -2.60 5.54 2.66
N TRP A 93 -2.92 6.18 1.53
CA TRP A 93 -3.26 7.60 1.49
C TRP A 93 -4.53 7.93 2.29
N GLY A 94 -5.55 7.08 2.21
CA GLY A 94 -6.76 7.23 3.01
C GLY A 94 -6.45 7.26 4.51
N PHE A 95 -5.60 6.34 4.99
CA PHE A 95 -5.17 6.34 6.38
C PHE A 95 -4.27 7.52 6.74
N SER A 96 -3.41 8.00 5.84
CA SER A 96 -2.52 9.13 6.11
C SER A 96 -3.27 10.46 6.25
N ILE A 97 -4.39 10.64 5.54
CA ILE A 97 -5.26 11.81 5.70
C ILE A 97 -6.04 11.76 7.03
N TYR A 98 -6.50 10.57 7.42
CA TYR A 98 -7.37 10.37 8.58
C TYR A 98 -6.63 10.38 9.93
N SER A 99 -5.37 9.95 9.98
CA SER A 99 -4.60 10.03 11.22
C SER A 99 -4.33 11.49 11.58
N GLN A 100 -4.88 11.95 12.71
CA GLN A 100 -4.60 13.31 13.20
C GLN A 100 -3.13 13.41 13.61
N GLY A 101 -2.36 14.15 12.83
CA GLY A 101 -0.92 14.39 13.01
C GLY A 101 -0.39 15.29 11.89
N VAL A 102 0.82 15.84 12.08
CA VAL A 102 1.54 16.84 11.26
C VAL A 102 1.66 16.51 9.75
N ALA A 103 1.21 15.34 9.31
CA ALA A 103 1.27 14.83 7.94
C ALA A 103 0.39 15.56 6.89
N ARG A 104 -0.37 16.59 7.27
CA ARG A 104 -1.33 17.25 6.34
C ARG A 104 -0.68 18.13 5.28
N GLU A 105 0.56 18.59 5.46
CA GLU A 105 1.22 19.46 4.49
C GLU A 105 2.55 18.85 4.03
N GLY A 106 2.52 18.10 2.93
CA GLY A 106 3.73 17.62 2.24
C GLY A 106 4.51 16.49 2.93
N GLY A 107 4.20 16.12 4.18
CA GLY A 107 4.86 15.04 4.92
C GLY A 107 4.86 13.71 4.17
N PHE A 108 3.78 13.38 3.46
CA PHE A 108 3.74 12.17 2.64
C PHE A 108 4.79 12.19 1.51
N ILE A 109 4.91 13.30 0.79
CA ILE A 109 5.89 13.45 -0.30
C ILE A 109 7.31 13.46 0.25
N GLN A 110 7.53 14.10 1.39
CA GLN A 110 8.82 14.08 2.10
C GLN A 110 9.20 12.66 2.51
N PHE A 111 8.25 11.88 3.05
CA PHE A 111 8.49 10.49 3.40
C PHE A 111 8.78 9.62 2.18
N LEU A 112 8.12 9.84 1.04
CA LEU A 112 8.46 9.15 -0.21
C LEU A 112 9.89 9.45 -0.64
N GLY A 113 10.30 10.71 -0.58
CA GLY A 113 11.69 11.12 -0.84
C GLY A 113 12.69 10.47 0.13
N TYR A 114 12.37 10.43 1.42
CA TYR A 114 13.17 9.74 2.42
C TYR A 114 13.27 8.24 2.15
N TYR A 115 12.12 7.57 1.98
CA TYR A 115 12.04 6.12 1.92
C TYR A 115 12.66 5.53 0.64
N PHE A 116 12.48 6.20 -0.50
CA PHE A 116 12.99 5.71 -1.79
C PHE A 116 14.32 6.33 -2.21
N LEU A 117 14.59 7.57 -1.81
CA LEU A 117 15.75 8.33 -2.28
C LEU A 117 16.73 8.67 -1.15
N GLY A 118 16.44 8.31 0.10
CA GLY A 118 17.29 8.59 1.26
C GLY A 118 17.35 10.08 1.63
N LEU A 119 16.38 10.89 1.19
CA LEU A 119 16.34 12.33 1.46
C LEU A 119 15.87 12.60 2.90
N GLU A 120 16.79 12.98 3.79
CA GLU A 120 16.46 13.28 5.19
C GLU A 120 15.49 14.49 5.33
N PRO A 121 14.51 14.43 6.25
CA PRO A 121 13.71 15.59 6.63
C PRO A 121 14.60 16.69 7.20
N GLY A 122 14.55 17.88 6.59
CA GLY A 122 15.33 19.04 7.02
C GLY A 122 16.51 19.42 6.11
N ARG A 123 16.79 18.65 5.05
CA ARG A 123 17.64 19.07 3.91
C ARG A 123 16.81 19.47 2.68
N ILE A 124 15.63 20.05 2.92
CA ILE A 124 14.97 20.83 1.87
C ILE A 124 15.84 22.08 1.72
N PRO A 125 16.39 22.41 0.53
CA PRO A 125 17.04 23.69 0.36
C PRO A 125 16.00 24.74 0.70
N SER A 126 16.28 25.50 1.75
CA SER A 126 15.57 26.73 2.06
C SER A 126 15.66 27.62 0.83
N GLY A 127 14.59 27.64 0.04
CA GLY A 127 14.31 28.77 -0.84
C GLY A 127 13.95 29.96 0.01
#